data_AF-A0A3C0N204-F1
#
_entry.id   AF-A0A3C0N204-F1
#
_cell.length_a   1.000
_cell.length_b   1.000
_cell.length_c   1.000
_cell.angle_alpha   90.00
_cell.angle_beta   90.00
_cell.angle_gamma   90.00
#
_symmetry.space_group_name_H-M   'P 1'
#
loop_
_entity.id
_entity.type
_entity.pdbx_description
1 polymer ?
#
loop_
_entity_poly.entity_id
_entity_poly.type
_entity_poly.pdbx_seq_one_letter_code
_entity_poly.pdbx_strand_id
1 'polypeptide(L)' 'MPGDQYTQWISIYDRLYRERIIFLGEEVDDQIANQIIAIMLYLDSEDSGKDIYLYINSPGGSVTSGMAIYDTM' A
#
# COMPACT_ATOMS: atom_id res chain seq x y z
N MET A 1 4.17 15.93 15.43
CA MET A 1 5.21 16.94 15.09
C MET A 1 6.19 17.08 16.28
N PRO A 2 7.38 17.69 16.17
CA PRO A 2 8.26 17.87 17.34
C PRO A 2 7.52 18.70 18.42
N GLY A 3 7.10 18.06 19.51
CA GLY A 3 6.34 18.67 20.60
C GLY A 3 5.07 17.93 21.06
N ASP A 4 4.64 16.86 20.38
CA ASP A 4 3.44 16.12 20.82
C ASP A 4 3.73 15.27 22.08
N GLN A 5 2.99 15.53 23.17
CA GLN A 5 3.09 14.84 24.46
C GLN A 5 2.47 13.41 24.47
N TYR A 6 2.14 12.85 23.32
CA TYR A 6 1.58 11.52 23.19
C TYR A 6 2.49 10.64 22.35
N THR A 7 3.03 9.58 22.95
CA THR A 7 3.65 8.49 22.20
C THR A 7 2.56 7.81 21.38
N GLN A 8 2.51 8.12 20.09
CA GLN A 8 1.59 7.48 19.16
C GLN A 8 2.20 6.15 18.72
N TRP A 9 1.59 5.04 19.14
CA TRP A 9 1.94 3.72 18.63
C TRP A 9 1.48 3.65 17.18
N ILE A 10 2.44 3.60 16.25
CA ILE A 10 2.19 3.52 14.81
C ILE A 10 2.65 2.14 14.36
N SER A 11 1.82 1.44 13.57
CA SER A 11 2.24 0.19 12.96
C SER A 11 3.41 0.44 12.02
N ILE A 12 4.36 -0.49 11.94
CA ILE A 12 5.48 -0.35 10.99
C ILE A 12 4.96 -0.21 9.54
N TYR A 13 3.84 -0.87 9.21
CA TYR A 13 3.20 -0.75 7.90
C TYR A 13 2.66 0.65 7.65
N ASP A 14 2.01 1.27 8.64
CA ASP A 14 1.52 2.66 8.54
C ASP A 14 2.67 3.64 8.33
N ARG A 15 3.83 3.37 8.94
CA ARG A 15 5.04 4.15 8.71
C ARG A 15 5.57 3.97 7.29
N LEU A 16 5.60 2.74 6.78
CA LEU A 16 6.07 2.41 5.43
C LEU A 16 5.16 3.00 4.35
N TYR A 17 3.84 2.99 4.52
CA TYR A 17 2.91 3.59 3.56
C TYR A 17 3.15 5.10 3.41
N ARG A 18 3.49 5.82 4.50
CA ARG A 18 3.88 7.24 4.43
C ARG A 18 5.16 7.48 3.66
N GLU A 19 6.06 6.51 3.63
CA GLU A 19 7.28 6.53 2.81
C GLU A 19 7.01 6.00 1.38
N ARG A 20 5.74 5.81 1.01
CA ARG A 20 5.27 5.30 -0.29
C ARG A 20 5.72 3.86 -0.59
N ILE A 21 5.85 3.06 0.46
CA ILE A 21 6.24 1.64 0.38
C ILE A 21 5.03 0.77 0.70
N ILE A 22 4.57 -0.03 -0.26
CA ILE A 22 3.45 -0.97 -0.13
C ILE A 22 4.02 -2.40 -0.10
N PHE A 23 3.51 -3.24 0.80
CA PHE A 23 3.94 -4.64 0.93
C PHE A 23 2.77 -5.60 0.67
N LEU A 24 2.91 -6.45 -0.35
CA LEU A 24 1.99 -7.54 -0.65
C LEU A 24 2.62 -8.85 -0.15
N GLY A 25 2.26 -9.27 1.06
CA GLY A 25 2.85 -10.42 1.75
C GLY A 25 1.95 -11.67 1.84
N GLU A 26 0.72 -11.58 1.34
CA GLU A 26 -0.34 -12.58 1.52
C GLU A 26 -0.96 -12.98 0.17
N GLU A 27 -1.89 -13.92 0.18
CA GLU A 27 -2.64 -14.33 -1.01
C GLU A 27 -3.43 -13.14 -1.59
N VAL A 28 -3.45 -13.03 -2.91
CA VAL A 28 -4.18 -11.96 -3.62
C VAL A 28 -5.65 -12.35 -3.74
N ASP A 29 -6.49 -11.72 -2.93
CA ASP A 29 -7.95 -11.76 -3.03
C ASP A 29 -8.53 -10.37 -3.32
N ASP A 30 -9.85 -10.29 -3.46
CA ASP A 30 -10.54 -9.01 -3.72
C ASP A 30 -10.35 -8.00 -2.58
N GLN A 31 -10.19 -8.45 -1.34
CA GLN A 31 -10.04 -7.57 -0.19
C GLN A 31 -8.66 -6.92 -0.18
N ILE A 32 -7.59 -7.71 -0.32
CA ILE A 32 -6.21 -7.24 -0.38
C ILE A 32 -5.98 -6.39 -1.62
N ALA A 33 -6.52 -6.79 -2.78
CA ALA A 33 -6.42 -6.00 -4.00
C ALA A 33 -7.05 -4.62 -3.84
N ASN A 34 -8.28 -4.54 -3.31
CA ASN A 34 -8.95 -3.26 -3.06
C ASN A 34 -8.17 -2.37 -2.08
N GLN A 35 -7.53 -2.95 -1.07
CA GLN A 35 -6.67 -2.18 -0.15
C GLN A 35 -5.43 -1.61 -0.85
N ILE A 36 -4.74 -2.42 -1.65
CA ILE A 36 -3.55 -1.97 -2.40
C ILE A 36 -3.92 -0.85 -3.38
N ILE A 37 -5.00 -1.02 -4.14
CA ILE A 37 -5.52 -0.01 -5.08
C ILE A 37 -5.85 1.29 -4.35
N ALA A 38 -6.54 1.22 -3.20
CA ALA A 38 -6.87 2.41 -2.42
C ALA A 38 -5.61 3.16 -1.93
N ILE A 39 -4.58 2.43 -1.49
CA ILE A 39 -3.32 3.04 -1.06
C ILE A 39 -2.60 3.67 -2.26
N MET A 40 -2.53 3.01 -3.41
CA MET A 40 -1.91 3.57 -4.63
C MET A 40 -2.58 4.88 -5.03
N LEU A 41 -3.91 4.91 -5.12
CA LEU A 41 -4.67 6.12 -5.46
C LEU A 41 -4.47 7.23 -4.43
N TYR A 42 -4.39 6.89 -3.13
CA TYR A 42 -4.11 7.85 -2.09
C TYR A 42 -2.71 8.48 -2.26
N LEU A 43 -1.67 7.66 -2.47
CA LEU A 43 -0.30 8.14 -2.63
C LEU A 43 -0.09 8.96 -3.91
N ASP A 44 -0.75 8.57 -5.01
CA ASP A 44 -0.77 9.34 -6.25
C ASP A 44 -1.47 10.69 -6.05
N SER A 45 -2.58 10.72 -5.30
CA SER A 45 -3.27 11.97 -4.99
C SER A 45 -2.47 12.93 -4.09
N GLU A 46 -1.59 12.41 -3.23
CA GLU A 46 -0.72 13.24 -2.39
C GLU A 46 0.43 13.88 -3.18
N ASP A 47 1.03 13.13 -4.11
CA ASP A 47 2.12 13.62 -4.96
C ASP A 47 2.34 12.66 -6.13
N SER A 48 1.79 12.96 -7.31
CA SER A 48 1.92 12.13 -8.51
C SER A 48 3.31 12.17 -9.15
N GLY A 49 4.21 13.04 -8.68
CA GLY A 49 5.59 13.14 -9.18
C GLY A 49 6.58 12.21 -8.47
N LYS A 50 6.14 11.49 -7.43
CA LYS A 50 6.98 10.59 -6.64
C LYS A 50 6.66 9.13 -6.91
N ASP A 51 7.69 8.30 -6.93
CA ASP A 51 7.53 6.86 -7.12
C ASP A 51 6.77 6.19 -5.96
N ILE A 52 6.08 5.10 -6.27
CA ILE A 52 5.48 4.18 -5.31
C ILE A 52 6.24 2.86 -5.41
N TYR A 53 6.68 2.32 -4.26
CA TYR A 53 7.46 1.09 -4.20
C TYR A 53 6.57 -0.06 -3.73
N LEU A 54 6.23 -0.98 -4.62
CA LEU A 54 5.49 -2.20 -4.29
C LEU A 54 6.46 -3.38 -4.11
N TYR A 55 6.55 -3.89 -2.88
CA TYR A 55 7.27 -5.13 -2.57
C TYR A 55 6.31 -6.32 -2.61
N ILE A 56 6.64 -7.33 -3.41
CA ILE A 56 5.78 -8.50 -3.64
C ILE A 56 6.44 -9.74 -3.06
N ASN A 57 5.76 -10.36 -2.10
CA ASN A 57 6.05 -11.67 -1.54
C ASN A 57 4.73 -12.42 -1.34
N SER A 58 4.10 -12.82 -2.43
CA SER A 58 2.78 -13.46 -2.43
C SER A 58 2.83 -14.84 -3.10
N PRO A 59 2.06 -15.82 -2.61
CA PRO A 59 1.86 -17.10 -3.31
C PRO A 59 1.02 -16.96 -4.60
N GLY A 60 0.55 -15.75 -4.93
CA GLY A 60 -0.42 -15.51 -5.99
C GLY A 60 -1.84 -15.45 -5.43
N GLY A 61 -2.84 -15.82 -6.25
CA GLY A 61 -4.24 -15.82 -5.85
C GLY A 61 -5.16 -15.62 -7.05
N SER A 62 -6.20 -14.81 -6.85
CA SER A 62 -7.17 -14.44 -7.88
C SER A 62 -6.54 -13.63 -9.01
N VAL A 63 -6.70 -14.13 -10.24
CA VAL A 63 -6.19 -13.47 -11.45
C VAL A 63 -6.91 -12.13 -11.69
N THR A 64 -8.23 -12.08 -11.46
CA THR A 64 -9.00 -10.85 -11.66
C THR A 64 -8.61 -9.76 -10.67
N SER A 65 -8.39 -10.13 -9.41
CA SER A 65 -7.95 -9.20 -8.37
C SER A 65 -6.51 -8.73 -8.63
N GLY A 66 -5.64 -9.63 -9.09
CA GLY A 66 -4.29 -9.26 -9.57
C GLY A 66 -4.30 -8.31 -10.77
N MET A 67 -5.21 -8.50 -11.72
CA MET A 67 -5.37 -7.59 -12.86
C MET A 67 -5.87 -6.21 -12.44
N ALA A 68 -6.76 -6.12 -11.44
CA ALA A 68 -7.20 -4.83 -10.91
C ALA A 68 -6.04 -4.03 -10.29
N ILE A 69 -5.12 -4.70 -9.59
CA ILE A 69 -3.89 -4.08 -9.09
C ILE A 69 -3.01 -3.64 -10.28
N TYR A 70 -2.86 -4.51 -11.28
CA TYR A 70 -2.04 -4.23 -12.45
C TYR A 70 -2.50 -3.01 -13.25
N ASP A 71 -3.80 -2.86 -13.48
CA ASP A 71 -4.37 -1.73 -14.22
C ASP A 71 -4.28 -0.40 -13.44
N THR A 72 -4.02 -0.45 -12.13
CA THR A 72 -3.88 0.73 -11.26
C THR A 72 -2.42 1.22 -11.17
N MET A 73 -1.44 0.35 -11.39
CA MET A 73 0.00 0.69 -11.33
C MET A 73 0.44 1.55 -12.52
#